data_AF-H6QR75-F1
#
_entry.id   AF-H6QR75-F1
#
_cell.length_a   1.000
_cell.length_b   1.000
_cell.length_c   1.000
_cell.angle_alpha   90.00
_cell.angle_beta   90.00
_cell.angle_gamma   90.00
#
_symmetry.space_group_name_H-M   'P 1'
#
loop_
_entity.id
_entity.type
_entity.pdbx_description
1 polymer ?
#
loop_
_entity_poly.entity_id
_entity_poly.type
_entity_poly.pdbx_seq_one_letter_code
_entity_poly.pdbx_strand_id
1 'polypeptide(L)'
;MQLPSPTPSAPTTATPDHHLTHWGFPLGKDQVTFIDHDCIIDTEGYPLYPNNNTIFVLQPGTEITNFGTVGFSKTTSSEISKDRRWKISRAHCLGGCEYAGPTPTGQEKIEELIRTPCCPAADCTGKIYWKECRNTQTRFDHEVSTGWRLMRHQGFHDHPWPTSKKPDRLARKLLALEVAKNPKAGALQLKVWLNPLT
;
A
#
# COMPACT_ATOMS: atom_id res chain seq x y z
N MET A 1 54.99 8.79 37.98
CA MET A 1 53.64 8.45 38.47
C MET A 1 52.69 8.59 37.29
N GLN A 2 52.03 7.50 36.90
CA GLN A 2 51.28 7.40 35.64
C GLN A 2 49.80 7.66 35.91
N LEU A 3 49.21 8.61 35.17
CA LEU A 3 47.77 8.90 35.21
C LEU A 3 46.97 7.70 34.65
N PRO A 4 45.85 7.31 35.28
CA PRO A 4 45.02 6.24 34.73
C PRO A 4 44.22 6.74 33.51
N SER A 5 44.16 5.91 32.48
CA SER A 5 43.35 6.11 31.27
C SER A 5 41.84 6.07 31.59
N PRO A 6 41.00 6.86 30.89
CA PRO A 6 39.57 6.84 31.12
C PRO A 6 38.93 5.57 30.54
N THR A 7 38.09 4.93 31.34
CA THR A 7 37.26 3.77 30.98
C THR A 7 36.22 4.19 29.91
N PRO A 8 36.01 3.40 28.84
CA PRO A 8 34.96 3.70 27.86
C PRO A 8 33.57 3.46 28.49
N SER A 9 32.73 4.50 28.49
CA SER A 9 31.33 4.39 28.89
C SER A 9 30.57 3.48 27.94
N ALA A 10 29.80 2.55 28.50
CA ALA A 10 28.93 1.64 27.76
C ALA A 10 27.93 2.41 26.86
N PRO A 11 27.55 1.87 25.69
CA PRO A 11 26.55 2.50 24.85
C PRO A 11 25.20 2.50 25.58
N THR A 12 24.67 3.69 25.84
CA THR A 12 23.30 3.87 26.31
C THR A 12 22.36 3.25 25.28
N THR A 13 21.64 2.22 25.68
CA THR A 13 20.58 1.59 24.90
C THR A 13 19.60 2.67 24.46
N ALA A 14 19.62 3.02 23.18
CA ALA A 14 18.63 3.90 22.58
C ALA A 14 17.26 3.22 22.72
N THR A 15 16.37 3.87 23.48
CA THR A 15 14.94 3.60 23.48
C THR A 15 14.45 3.55 22.03
N PRO A 16 13.61 2.58 21.62
CA PRO A 16 13.11 2.56 20.26
C PRO A 16 12.34 3.85 20.01
N ASP A 17 12.84 4.66 19.07
CA ASP A 17 12.19 5.89 18.63
C ASP A 17 10.74 5.54 18.25
N HIS A 18 9.79 6.07 19.01
CA HIS A 18 8.43 6.18 18.53
C HIS A 18 8.51 7.05 17.27
N HIS A 19 8.48 6.41 16.10
CA HIS A 19 8.44 7.08 14.79
C HIS A 19 7.25 8.05 14.80
N LEU A 20 7.53 9.31 15.11
CA LEU A 20 6.55 10.38 15.13
C LEU A 20 6.00 10.50 13.71
N THR A 21 4.77 10.06 13.52
CA THR A 21 4.04 10.19 12.26
C THR A 21 3.72 11.67 12.06
N HIS A 22 4.66 12.41 11.48
CA HIS A 22 4.58 13.86 11.32
C HIS A 22 3.71 14.24 10.11
N TRP A 23 2.49 13.73 10.06
CA TRP A 23 1.53 14.09 9.01
C TRP A 23 0.52 15.10 9.54
N GLY A 24 0.91 16.37 9.47
CA GLY A 24 -0.01 17.49 9.66
C GLY A 24 -1.06 17.56 8.56
N PHE A 25 -2.12 18.33 8.80
CA PHE A 25 -3.07 18.71 7.76
C PHE A 25 -2.39 19.64 6.75
N PRO A 26 -2.53 19.38 5.44
CA PRO A 26 -1.93 20.22 4.39
C PRO A 26 -2.74 21.50 4.19
N LEU A 27 -2.73 22.39 5.17
CA LEU A 27 -3.54 23.61 5.17
C LEU A 27 -3.15 24.57 4.03
N GLY A 28 -1.85 24.65 3.72
CA GLY A 28 -1.30 25.49 2.65
C GLY A 28 -1.41 24.90 1.25
N LYS A 29 -1.64 23.58 1.12
CA LYS A 29 -1.72 22.86 -0.16
C LYS A 29 -0.51 23.08 -1.09
N ASP A 30 0.65 23.30 -0.49
CA ASP A 30 1.95 23.54 -1.11
C ASP A 30 2.69 22.25 -1.50
N GLN A 31 2.05 21.10 -1.31
CA GLN A 31 2.61 19.80 -1.65
C GLN A 31 2.75 19.65 -3.17
N VAL A 32 3.80 18.95 -3.58
CA VAL A 32 4.07 18.60 -4.98
C VAL A 32 4.11 17.08 -5.11
N THR A 33 3.64 16.56 -6.24
CA THR A 33 3.73 15.13 -6.55
C THR A 33 5.22 14.74 -6.67
N PHE A 34 5.61 13.73 -5.90
CA PHE A 34 6.91 13.09 -5.93
C PHE A 34 6.69 11.58 -5.86
N ILE A 35 7.05 10.87 -6.91
CA ILE A 35 6.91 9.41 -6.98
C ILE A 35 8.29 8.80 -6.88
N ASP A 36 8.49 8.00 -5.83
CA ASP A 36 9.76 7.33 -5.59
C ASP A 36 9.97 6.16 -6.58
N HIS A 37 11.22 5.72 -6.76
CA HIS A 37 11.61 4.78 -7.81
C HIS A 37 10.99 3.39 -7.64
N ASP A 38 10.74 2.98 -6.39
CA ASP A 38 10.22 1.64 -6.07
C ASP A 38 8.68 1.56 -6.11
N CYS A 39 8.02 2.52 -6.76
CA CYS A 39 6.56 2.50 -6.91
C CYS A 39 6.12 1.67 -8.12
N ILE A 40 5.02 0.93 -7.97
CA ILE A 40 4.27 0.44 -9.14
C ILE A 40 3.17 1.45 -9.44
N ILE A 41 3.28 2.06 -10.62
CA ILE A 41 2.38 3.11 -11.12
C ILE A 41 1.41 2.48 -12.11
N ASP A 42 0.12 2.82 -12.02
CA ASP A 42 -0.88 2.39 -12.99
C ASP A 42 -0.87 3.25 -14.27
N THR A 43 -1.73 2.90 -15.23
CA THR A 43 -1.77 3.58 -16.54
C THR A 43 -2.34 5.01 -16.48
N GLU A 44 -2.95 5.43 -15.37
CA GLU A 44 -3.35 6.82 -15.12
C GLU A 44 -2.24 7.63 -14.43
N GLY A 45 -1.06 7.03 -14.19
CA GLY A 45 0.05 7.67 -13.49
C GLY A 45 -0.09 7.65 -11.97
N TYR A 46 -1.01 6.85 -11.42
CA TYR A 46 -1.23 6.78 -9.98
C TYR A 46 -0.33 5.71 -9.34
N PRO A 47 0.40 6.04 -8.25
CA PRO A 47 1.24 5.07 -7.53
C PRO A 47 0.36 4.08 -6.75
N LEU A 48 -0.06 3.01 -7.41
CA LEU A 48 -0.93 1.98 -6.85
C LEU A 48 -0.23 1.17 -5.75
N TYR A 49 1.07 0.94 -5.89
CA TYR A 49 1.93 0.41 -4.83
C TYR A 49 2.98 1.45 -4.50
N PRO A 50 2.65 2.44 -3.63
CA PRO A 50 3.62 3.46 -3.25
C PRO A 50 4.70 2.85 -2.36
N ASN A 51 5.92 3.38 -2.46
CA ASN A 51 7.03 2.99 -1.61
C ASN A 51 7.83 4.22 -1.15
N ASN A 52 8.75 4.04 -0.21
CA ASN A 52 9.60 5.10 0.35
C ASN A 52 8.80 6.35 0.74
N ASN A 53 9.17 7.54 0.25
CA ASN A 53 8.54 8.80 0.62
C ASN A 53 7.65 9.37 -0.50
N THR A 54 6.78 8.54 -1.07
CA THR A 54 5.91 8.93 -2.19
C THR A 54 4.79 9.89 -1.77
N ILE A 55 4.60 10.96 -2.55
CA ILE A 55 3.54 11.95 -2.42
C ILE A 55 2.81 12.07 -3.76
N PHE A 56 1.48 12.01 -3.74
CA PHE A 56 0.66 12.20 -4.92
C PHE A 56 -0.44 13.22 -4.66
N VAL A 57 -0.39 14.36 -5.35
CA VAL A 57 -1.36 15.44 -5.24
C VAL A 57 -2.39 15.32 -6.35
N LEU A 58 -3.66 15.36 -5.99
CA LEU A 58 -4.76 15.35 -6.93
C LEU A 58 -5.56 16.66 -6.81
N GLN A 59 -5.46 17.47 -7.85
CA GLN A 59 -6.09 18.79 -7.92
C GLN A 59 -7.62 18.68 -8.05
N PRO A 60 -8.37 19.71 -7.62
CA PRO A 60 -9.80 19.80 -7.85
C PRO A 60 -10.16 19.64 -9.32
N GLY A 61 -11.22 18.87 -9.60
CA GLY A 61 -11.69 18.63 -10.97
C GLY A 61 -10.89 17.60 -11.77
N THR A 62 -9.76 17.09 -11.26
CA THR A 62 -9.03 15.98 -11.87
C THR A 62 -9.58 14.63 -11.38
N GLU A 63 -9.69 13.67 -12.28
CA GLU A 63 -10.09 12.30 -11.97
C GLU A 63 -8.91 11.34 -12.07
N ILE A 64 -8.72 10.55 -11.01
CA ILE A 64 -7.85 9.38 -10.96
C ILE A 64 -8.68 8.27 -10.33
N THR A 65 -8.90 7.20 -11.08
CA THR A 65 -9.85 6.12 -10.78
C THR A 65 -9.47 5.39 -9.50
N ASN A 66 -8.16 5.19 -9.28
CA ASN A 66 -7.62 4.47 -8.13
C ASN A 66 -7.34 5.36 -6.90
N PHE A 67 -7.61 6.66 -6.93
CA PHE A 67 -7.31 7.54 -5.80
C PHE A 67 -8.03 7.07 -4.51
N GLY A 68 -7.28 7.04 -3.41
CA GLY A 68 -7.78 6.56 -2.11
C GLY A 68 -7.71 5.04 -1.98
N THR A 69 -7.00 4.35 -2.87
CA THR A 69 -6.77 2.91 -2.81
C THR A 69 -5.29 2.58 -2.99
N VAL A 70 -4.91 1.38 -2.56
CA VAL A 70 -3.59 0.79 -2.79
C VAL A 70 -3.76 -0.65 -3.27
N GLY A 71 -2.78 -1.15 -4.00
CA GLY A 71 -2.79 -2.51 -4.57
C GLY A 71 -2.46 -3.62 -3.57
N PHE A 72 -1.71 -3.31 -2.50
CA PHE A 72 -1.31 -4.30 -1.51
C PHE A 72 -2.42 -4.71 -0.52
N SER A 73 -2.22 -5.84 0.17
CA SER A 73 -3.06 -6.27 1.30
C SER A 73 -2.86 -5.36 2.49
N LYS A 74 -3.96 -4.81 3.03
CA LYS A 74 -3.91 -3.82 4.11
C LYS A 74 -5.03 -3.97 5.13
N THR A 75 -4.78 -3.45 6.32
CA THR A 75 -5.84 -2.92 7.18
C THR A 75 -6.06 -1.44 6.87
N THR A 76 -7.28 -0.96 7.08
CA THR A 76 -7.63 0.43 6.83
C THR A 76 -8.29 1.04 8.06
N SER A 77 -7.87 2.25 8.42
CA SER A 77 -8.59 3.12 9.34
C SER A 77 -9.06 4.38 8.63
N SER A 78 -10.15 4.96 9.12
CA SER A 78 -10.68 6.20 8.57
C SER A 78 -11.17 7.10 9.67
N GLU A 79 -10.98 8.40 9.51
CA GLU A 79 -11.46 9.43 10.42
C GLU A 79 -11.92 10.67 9.66
N ILE A 80 -12.71 11.50 10.34
CA ILE A 80 -13.12 12.81 9.85
C ILE A 80 -12.60 13.82 10.86
N SER A 81 -11.97 14.90 10.40
CA SER A 81 -11.48 15.95 11.28
C SER A 81 -12.64 16.60 12.08
N LYS A 82 -12.33 17.18 13.24
CA LYS A 82 -13.35 17.80 14.13
C LYS A 82 -14.17 18.89 13.43
N ASP A 83 -13.53 19.68 12.58
CA ASP A 83 -14.14 20.72 11.75
C ASP A 83 -14.80 20.17 10.47
N ARG A 84 -14.79 18.85 10.27
CA ARG A 84 -15.29 18.12 9.10
C ARG A 84 -14.69 18.55 7.76
N ARG A 85 -13.59 19.32 7.79
CA ARG A 85 -12.88 19.77 6.60
C ARG A 85 -12.18 18.62 5.88
N TRP A 86 -11.67 17.64 6.62
CA TRP A 86 -10.86 16.55 6.11
C TRP A 86 -11.50 15.19 6.36
N LYS A 87 -11.60 14.38 5.31
CA LYS A 87 -11.76 12.94 5.41
C LYS A 87 -10.38 12.31 5.24
N ILE A 88 -10.01 11.46 6.19
CA ILE A 88 -8.68 10.86 6.23
C ILE A 88 -8.85 9.36 6.23
N SER A 89 -8.09 8.66 5.39
CA SER A 89 -7.95 7.21 5.48
C SER A 89 -6.48 6.82 5.53
N ARG A 90 -6.19 5.74 6.24
CA ARG A 90 -4.84 5.20 6.40
C ARG A 90 -4.85 3.73 6.06
N ALA A 91 -3.97 3.32 5.17
CA ALA A 91 -3.71 1.93 4.83
C ALA A 91 -2.40 1.49 5.46
N HIS A 92 -2.42 0.36 6.16
CA HIS A 92 -1.24 -0.30 6.73
C HIS A 92 -1.03 -1.62 6.02
N CYS A 93 0.13 -1.81 5.40
CA CYS A 93 0.43 -3.05 4.70
C CYS A 93 0.54 -4.21 5.68
N LEU A 94 -0.04 -5.35 5.31
CA LEU A 94 0.03 -6.59 6.05
C LEU A 94 1.19 -7.48 5.59
N GLY A 95 2.07 -6.99 4.72
CA GLY A 95 3.08 -7.81 4.08
C GLY A 95 2.50 -8.75 3.04
N GLY A 96 3.30 -9.74 2.64
CA GLY A 96 2.92 -10.63 1.55
C GLY A 96 3.87 -11.78 1.32
N CYS A 97 3.47 -12.60 0.37
CA CYS A 97 4.29 -13.64 -0.23
C CYS A 97 3.87 -13.78 -1.70
N GLU A 98 4.86 -13.85 -2.60
CA GLU A 98 4.65 -14.05 -4.03
C GLU A 98 3.81 -15.31 -4.34
N TYR A 99 4.04 -16.39 -3.60
CA TYR A 99 3.45 -17.70 -3.88
C TYR A 99 2.16 -17.99 -3.10
N ALA A 100 2.01 -17.49 -1.86
CA ALA A 100 0.77 -17.66 -1.09
C ALA A 100 -0.34 -16.68 -1.51
N GLY A 101 0.01 -15.67 -2.31
CA GLY A 101 -0.89 -14.61 -2.72
C GLY A 101 -1.14 -13.58 -1.61
N PRO A 102 -2.17 -12.74 -1.76
CA PRO A 102 -2.40 -11.60 -0.86
C PRO A 102 -2.66 -12.05 0.57
N THR A 103 -2.00 -11.40 1.53
CA THR A 103 -2.17 -11.69 2.96
C THR A 103 -3.64 -11.60 3.36
N PRO A 104 -4.19 -12.60 4.09
CA PRO A 104 -5.54 -12.55 4.62
C PRO A 104 -5.77 -11.33 5.52
N THR A 105 -6.95 -10.72 5.42
CA THR A 105 -7.33 -9.53 6.22
C THR A 105 -8.26 -9.87 7.39
N GLY A 106 -8.67 -11.13 7.53
CA GLY A 106 -9.53 -11.59 8.62
C GLY A 106 -8.75 -11.73 9.93
N GLN A 107 -9.43 -11.51 11.06
CA GLN A 107 -8.85 -11.74 12.38
C GLN A 107 -8.31 -13.18 12.49
N GLU A 108 -7.13 -13.35 13.11
CA GLU A 108 -6.41 -14.63 13.32
C GLU A 108 -5.98 -15.39 12.05
N LYS A 109 -6.36 -14.93 10.84
CA LYS A 109 -6.02 -15.60 9.58
C LYS A 109 -4.53 -15.57 9.24
N ILE A 110 -3.81 -14.57 9.72
CA ILE A 110 -2.35 -14.50 9.56
C ILE A 110 -1.67 -15.57 10.43
N GLU A 111 -2.12 -15.77 11.66
CA GLU A 111 -1.59 -16.80 12.56
C GLU A 111 -1.86 -18.21 12.03
N GLU A 112 -3.05 -18.44 11.46
CA GLU A 112 -3.40 -19.69 10.78
C GLU A 112 -2.44 -19.98 9.60
N LEU A 113 -2.14 -18.95 8.79
CA LEU A 113 -1.21 -19.04 7.66
C LEU A 113 0.22 -19.39 8.13
N ILE A 114 0.68 -18.78 9.22
CA ILE A 114 2.01 -19.04 9.80
C ILE A 114 2.10 -20.47 10.34
N ARG A 115 1.02 -21.02 10.91
CA ARG A 115 0.99 -22.36 11.50
C ARG A 115 0.98 -23.48 10.47
N THR A 116 0.46 -23.22 9.26
CA THR A 116 0.36 -24.21 8.18
C THR A 116 1.02 -23.71 6.89
N PRO A 117 2.35 -23.52 6.86
CA PRO A 117 3.04 -23.09 5.66
C PRO A 117 3.09 -24.24 4.65
N CYS A 118 2.30 -24.13 3.57
CA CYS A 118 2.35 -25.03 2.43
C CYS A 118 2.54 -24.19 1.17
N CYS A 119 3.51 -24.57 0.35
CA CYS A 119 3.68 -23.99 -0.97
C CYS A 119 2.53 -24.46 -1.86
N PRO A 120 1.68 -23.57 -2.40
CA PRO A 120 0.54 -24.01 -3.21
C PRO A 120 0.97 -24.59 -4.56
N ALA A 121 2.27 -24.53 -4.90
CA ALA A 121 2.84 -25.23 -6.04
C ALA A 121 2.92 -26.74 -5.73
N ALA A 122 2.30 -27.56 -6.58
CA ALA A 122 2.09 -29.00 -6.37
C ALA A 122 3.38 -29.80 -6.08
N ASP A 123 4.54 -29.33 -6.57
CA ASP A 123 5.84 -30.02 -6.44
C ASP A 123 6.82 -29.30 -5.50
N CYS A 124 6.36 -28.28 -4.78
CA CYS A 124 7.21 -27.43 -3.95
C CYS A 124 7.32 -27.99 -2.53
N THR A 125 8.46 -28.62 -2.22
CA THR A 125 8.82 -29.06 -0.85
C THR A 125 9.27 -27.90 0.06
N GLY A 126 9.34 -26.68 -0.50
CA GLY A 126 9.70 -25.47 0.24
C GLY A 126 8.61 -25.03 1.21
N LYS A 127 9.03 -24.49 2.36
CA LYS A 127 8.14 -23.76 3.26
C LYS A 127 8.07 -22.32 2.77
N ILE A 128 6.87 -21.87 2.41
CA ILE A 128 6.61 -20.46 2.19
C ILE A 128 6.48 -19.76 3.54
N TYR A 129 7.16 -18.63 3.68
CA TYR A 129 6.96 -17.74 4.80
C TYR A 129 6.30 -16.46 4.32
N TRP A 130 5.22 -16.09 5.00
CA TRP A 130 4.69 -14.73 4.93
C TRP A 130 5.72 -13.77 5.53
N LYS A 131 6.06 -12.71 4.80
CA LYS A 131 6.94 -11.65 5.31
C LYS A 131 6.06 -10.51 5.79
N GLU A 132 6.07 -10.26 7.09
CA GLU A 132 5.37 -9.13 7.70
C GLU A 132 5.91 -7.80 7.18
N CYS A 133 5.02 -6.87 6.85
CA CYS A 133 5.41 -5.49 6.58
C CYS A 133 5.19 -4.66 7.83
N ARG A 134 6.27 -4.13 8.39
CA ARG A 134 6.24 -3.22 9.52
C ARG A 134 6.61 -1.81 9.07
N ASN A 135 6.13 -0.82 9.80
CA ASN A 135 6.56 0.58 9.68
C ASN A 135 6.23 1.27 8.34
N THR A 136 5.37 0.67 7.51
CA THR A 136 4.85 1.31 6.29
C THR A 136 3.44 1.83 6.52
N GLN A 137 3.14 3.00 5.96
CA GLN A 137 1.79 3.55 6.01
C GLN A 137 1.52 4.38 4.76
N THR A 138 0.31 4.28 4.21
CA THR A 138 -0.21 5.21 3.20
C THR A 138 -1.36 5.98 3.81
N ARG A 139 -1.32 7.31 3.78
CA ARG A 139 -2.43 8.19 4.19
C ARG A 139 -3.00 8.90 2.99
N PHE A 140 -4.33 9.04 3.02
CA PHE A 140 -5.10 9.83 2.09
C PHE A 140 -5.80 10.93 2.85
N ASP A 141 -5.62 12.16 2.40
CA ASP A 141 -6.35 13.34 2.88
C ASP A 141 -7.28 13.83 1.76
N HIS A 142 -8.54 14.00 2.07
CA HIS A 142 -9.54 14.57 1.17
C HIS A 142 -10.18 15.78 1.82
N GLU A 143 -9.93 16.96 1.26
CA GLU A 143 -10.58 18.18 1.68
C GLU A 143 -11.99 18.26 1.08
N VAL A 144 -13.00 18.25 1.93
CA VAL A 144 -14.40 18.11 1.52
C VAL A 144 -14.89 19.31 0.71
N SER A 145 -14.46 20.53 1.05
CA SER A 145 -14.98 21.76 0.45
C SER A 145 -14.49 22.00 -0.97
N THR A 146 -13.25 21.62 -1.29
CA THR A 146 -12.64 21.90 -2.60
C THR A 146 -12.48 20.66 -3.47
N GLY A 147 -12.56 19.46 -2.90
CA GLY A 147 -12.22 18.23 -3.60
C GLY A 147 -10.72 18.03 -3.81
N TRP A 148 -9.87 18.89 -3.23
CA TRP A 148 -8.43 18.72 -3.22
C TRP A 148 -8.04 17.49 -2.39
N ARG A 149 -7.12 16.70 -2.93
CA ARG A 149 -6.81 15.36 -2.42
C ARG A 149 -5.31 15.11 -2.42
N LEU A 150 -4.83 14.42 -1.39
CA LEU A 150 -3.40 14.12 -1.20
C LEU A 150 -3.21 12.68 -0.75
N MET A 151 -2.31 11.96 -1.39
CA MET A 151 -1.75 10.72 -0.87
C MET A 151 -0.33 10.97 -0.38
N ARG A 152 0.00 10.42 0.79
CA ARG A 152 1.35 10.39 1.36
C ARG A 152 1.69 8.96 1.78
N HIS A 153 2.86 8.49 1.42
CA HIS A 153 3.43 7.24 1.87
C HIS A 153 4.67 7.49 2.70
N GLN A 154 4.92 6.60 3.66
CA GLN A 154 6.16 6.54 4.42
C GLN A 154 6.53 5.09 4.69
N GLY A 155 7.84 4.84 4.80
CA GLY A 155 8.40 3.52 5.08
C GLY A 155 8.84 2.81 3.80
N PHE A 156 9.43 1.64 3.97
CA PHE A 156 9.94 0.82 2.86
C PHE A 156 9.29 -0.56 2.88
N HIS A 157 8.67 -0.92 1.76
CA HIS A 157 8.12 -2.25 1.54
C HIS A 157 9.22 -3.21 1.10
N ASP A 158 9.92 -3.79 2.07
CA ASP A 158 10.89 -4.86 1.84
C ASP A 158 10.17 -6.22 1.79
N HIS A 159 9.24 -6.42 0.87
CA HIS A 159 8.62 -7.73 0.66
C HIS A 159 8.12 -7.84 -0.78
N PRO A 160 8.01 -9.06 -1.34
CA PRO A 160 7.41 -9.23 -2.66
C PRO A 160 5.95 -8.76 -2.63
N TRP A 161 5.52 -8.18 -3.75
CA TRP A 161 4.12 -7.85 -3.97
C TRP A 161 3.38 -9.11 -4.40
N PRO A 162 2.42 -9.61 -3.60
CA PRO A 162 1.63 -10.75 -4.02
C PRO A 162 0.76 -10.37 -5.22
N THR A 163 0.58 -11.29 -6.16
CA THR A 163 -0.39 -11.12 -7.25
C THR A 163 -1.78 -10.89 -6.67
N SER A 164 -2.39 -9.74 -6.97
CA SER A 164 -3.71 -9.42 -6.45
C SER A 164 -4.76 -10.38 -7.03
N LYS A 165 -5.58 -10.99 -6.15
CA LYS A 165 -6.73 -11.81 -6.56
C LYS A 165 -7.86 -10.98 -7.16
N LYS A 166 -7.93 -9.68 -6.85
CA LYS A 166 -9.00 -8.79 -7.31
C LYS A 166 -8.41 -7.69 -8.20
N PRO A 167 -9.00 -7.42 -9.36
CA PRO A 167 -8.59 -6.27 -10.16
C PRO A 167 -8.84 -4.97 -9.39
N ASP A 168 -7.94 -3.99 -9.57
CA ASP A 168 -8.10 -2.63 -9.03
C ASP A 168 -9.27 -1.89 -9.73
N ARG A 169 -9.57 -0.66 -9.28
CA ARG A 169 -10.75 0.06 -9.78
C ARG A 169 -10.60 0.42 -11.26
N LEU A 170 -9.41 0.80 -11.69
CA LEU A 170 -9.12 1.12 -13.08
C LEU A 170 -9.24 -0.12 -13.97
N ALA A 171 -8.61 -1.24 -13.58
CA ALA A 171 -8.74 -2.50 -14.30
C ALA A 171 -10.21 -2.96 -14.40
N ARG A 172 -11.00 -2.82 -13.33
CA ARG A 172 -12.45 -3.11 -13.36
C ARG A 172 -13.23 -2.20 -14.31
N LYS A 173 -12.90 -0.91 -14.34
CA LYS A 173 -13.52 0.07 -15.24
C LYS A 173 -13.22 -0.27 -16.71
N LEU A 174 -11.96 -0.57 -17.02
CA LEU A 174 -11.55 -0.98 -18.37
C LEU A 174 -12.20 -2.29 -18.81
N LEU A 175 -12.25 -3.28 -17.93
CA LEU A 175 -12.97 -4.53 -18.18
C LEU A 175 -14.45 -4.29 -18.50
N ALA A 176 -15.13 -3.46 -17.70
CA ALA A 176 -16.53 -3.14 -17.93
C ALA A 176 -16.77 -2.45 -19.28
N LEU A 177 -15.86 -1.54 -19.69
CA LEU A 177 -15.91 -0.90 -21.01
C LEU A 177 -15.70 -1.90 -22.14
N GLU A 178 -14.78 -2.85 -21.97
CA GLU A 178 -14.50 -3.86 -22.99
C GLU A 178 -15.68 -4.85 -23.16
N VAL A 179 -16.28 -5.29 -22.07
CA VAL A 179 -17.50 -6.11 -22.10
C VAL A 179 -18.64 -5.37 -22.79
N ALA A 180 -18.79 -4.06 -22.56
CA ALA A 180 -19.82 -3.25 -23.20
C ALA A 180 -19.66 -3.15 -24.73
N LYS A 181 -18.44 -3.24 -25.27
CA LYS A 181 -18.20 -3.27 -26.73
C LYS A 181 -18.65 -4.59 -27.36
N ASN A 182 -18.69 -5.69 -26.59
CA ASN A 182 -19.06 -7.01 -27.09
C ASN A 182 -20.13 -7.66 -26.20
N PRO A 183 -21.36 -7.12 -26.17
CA PRO A 183 -22.40 -7.52 -25.22
C PRO A 183 -22.92 -8.96 -25.44
N LYS A 184 -22.57 -9.59 -26.58
CA LYS A 184 -22.93 -10.98 -26.90
C LYS A 184 -21.82 -11.97 -26.55
N ALA A 185 -20.61 -11.51 -26.27
CA ALA A 185 -19.52 -12.36 -25.83
C ALA A 185 -19.61 -12.56 -24.31
N GLY A 186 -19.72 -13.81 -23.87
CA GLY A 186 -19.67 -14.12 -22.44
C GLY A 186 -18.31 -13.75 -21.84
N ALA A 187 -18.24 -13.44 -20.55
CA ALA A 187 -16.99 -13.06 -19.85
C ALA A 187 -15.85 -14.09 -20.02
N LEU A 188 -16.18 -15.37 -20.24
CA LEU A 188 -15.24 -16.46 -20.54
C LEU A 188 -14.71 -16.42 -21.98
N GLN A 189 -15.50 -15.95 -22.95
CA GLN A 189 -15.11 -15.87 -24.36
C GLN A 189 -14.12 -14.73 -24.63
N LEU A 190 -14.17 -13.68 -23.82
CA LEU A 190 -13.29 -12.52 -23.98
C LEU A 190 -11.86 -12.73 -23.43
N LYS A 191 -11.53 -13.89 -22.84
CA LYS A 191 -10.21 -14.21 -22.24
C LYS A 191 -9.66 -13.15 -21.26
N VAL A 192 -10.49 -12.23 -20.78
CA VAL A 192 -10.04 -11.06 -19.99
C VAL A 192 -9.60 -11.43 -18.56
N TRP A 193 -9.79 -12.68 -18.14
CA TRP A 193 -9.41 -13.18 -16.81
C TRP A 193 -7.99 -13.77 -16.75
N LEU A 194 -7.29 -13.89 -17.88
CA LEU A 194 -5.91 -14.40 -17.93
C LEU A 194 -4.94 -13.21 -18.04
N ASN A 195 -4.48 -12.73 -16.89
CA ASN A 195 -3.29 -11.89 -16.59
C ASN A 195 -2.91 -10.71 -17.52
N PRO A 196 -2.72 -9.50 -16.98
CA PRO A 196 -1.86 -8.49 -17.60
C PRO A 196 -0.43 -8.67 -17.09
N LEU A 197 0.34 -9.58 -17.68
CA LEU A 197 1.81 -9.62 -17.56
C LEU A 197 2.40 -10.21 -18.86
N THR A 198 2.69 -9.33 -19.81
CA THR A 198 3.84 -9.46 -20.71
C THR A 198 4.91 -8.51 -20.20
#